data_AF-A0A6V7JSE3-F1
#
_entry.id   AF-A0A6V7JSE3-F1
#
_cell.length_a   1.000
_cell.length_b   1.000
_cell.length_c   1.000
_cell.angle_alpha   90.00
_cell.angle_beta   90.00
_cell.angle_gamma   90.00
#
_symmetry.space_group_name_H-M   'P 1'
#
loop_
_entity.id
_entity.type
_entity.pdbx_description
1 polymer ?
#
loop_
_entity_poly.entity_id
_entity_poly.type
_entity_poly.pdbx_seq_one_letter_code
_entity_poly.pdbx_strand_id
1 'polypeptide(L)' 'TPPEYPSSWRPLSVLEIAGEILERVMQSRVDAAIENSFEDNQYDFREGRSMINAINQMVNPSNVAIAGTQ' A
#
# COMPACT_ATOMS: atom_id res chain seq x y z
N THR A 1 -2.90 -0.99 -19.99
CA THR A 1 -3.81 -1.26 -21.12
C THR A 1 -4.01 0.02 -21.91
N PRO A 2 -4.13 -0.04 -23.24
CA PRO A 2 -4.43 1.14 -24.05
C PRO A 2 -5.67 1.89 -23.53
N PRO A 3 -5.70 3.23 -23.55
CA PRO A 3 -6.76 4.04 -22.92
C PRO A 3 -8.17 3.78 -23.46
N GLU A 4 -8.23 3.20 -24.65
CA GLU A 4 -9.41 3.03 -25.50
C GLU A 4 -10.23 1.79 -25.10
N TYR A 5 -9.66 0.89 -24.31
CA TYR A 5 -10.40 -0.26 -23.80
C TYR A 5 -11.33 0.16 -22.66
N PRO A 6 -12.58 -0.35 -22.62
CA PRO A 6 -13.49 -0.10 -21.50
C PRO A 6 -12.91 -0.51 -20.13
N SER A 7 -12.00 -1.50 -20.10
CA SER A 7 -11.26 -1.92 -18.92
C SER A 7 -10.20 -0.92 -18.42
N SER A 8 -9.88 0.10 -19.21
CA SER A 8 -8.96 1.18 -18.87
C SER A 8 -9.66 2.40 -18.24
N TRP A 9 -10.99 2.45 -18.27
CA TRP A 9 -11.75 3.53 -17.66
C TRP A 9 -11.62 3.49 -16.13
N ARG A 10 -11.06 4.54 -15.53
CA ARG A 10 -10.94 4.73 -14.08
C ARG A 10 -11.45 6.12 -13.70
N PRO A 11 -12.76 6.27 -13.45
CA PRO A 11 -13.32 7.56 -13.08
C PRO A 11 -12.78 7.97 -11.70
N LEU A 12 -12.34 9.21 -11.59
CA LEU A 12 -11.93 9.82 -10.32
C LEU A 12 -13.05 10.73 -9.82
N SER A 13 -13.38 10.62 -8.54
CA SER A 13 -14.23 11.59 -7.85
C SER A 13 -13.34 12.52 -7.05
N VAL A 14 -13.43 13.81 -7.32
CA VAL A 14 -12.67 14.83 -6.60
C VAL A 14 -13.66 15.54 -5.67
N LEU A 15 -13.35 15.52 -4.38
CA LEU A 15 -14.14 16.24 -3.38
C LEU A 15 -13.81 17.73 -3.41
N GLU A 16 -14.78 18.55 -3.02
CA GLU A 16 -14.49 19.94 -2.67
C GLU A 16 -13.63 20.00 -1.40
N ILE A 17 -13.01 21.16 -1.15
CA ILE A 17 -12.05 21.36 -0.05
C ILE A 17 -12.62 20.91 1.31
N ALA A 18 -13.89 21.20 1.59
CA ALA A 18 -14.53 20.79 2.84
C ALA A 18 -14.61 19.26 2.97
N GLY A 19 -14.91 18.55 1.88
CA GLY A 19 -14.92 17.09 1.82
C GLY A 19 -13.53 16.49 2.01
N GLU A 20 -12.51 17.07 1.37
CA GLU A 20 -11.12 16.65 1.53
C GLU A 20 -10.62 16.80 2.98
N ILE A 21 -10.96 17.90 3.64
CA ILE A 21 -10.61 18.12 5.06
C ILE A 21 -11.28 17.05 5.93
N LEU A 22 -12.56 16.76 5.68
CA LEU A 22 -13.28 15.71 6.42
C LEU A 22 -12.66 14.33 6.18
N GLU A 23 -12.32 14.00 4.93
CA GLU A 23 -11.64 12.76 4.58
C GLU A 23 -10.36 12.60 5.39
N ARG A 24 -9.52 13.63 5.46
CA ARG A 24 -8.27 13.59 6.21
C ARG A 24 -8.47 13.39 7.72
N VAL A 25 -9.51 13.99 8.30
CA VAL A 25 -9.86 13.78 9.73
C VAL A 25 -10.32 12.34 9.97
N MET A 26 -11.09 11.78 9.04
CA MET A 26 -11.56 10.40 9.13
C MET A 26 -10.42 9.40 8.93
N GLN A 27 -9.53 9.65 7.98
CA GLN A 27 -8.38 8.81 7.68
C GLN A 27 -7.56 8.54 8.94
N SER A 28 -7.18 9.57 9.71
CA SER A 28 -6.41 9.37 10.95
C SER A 28 -7.13 8.48 11.98
N ARG A 29 -8.47 8.51 12.02
CA ARG A 29 -9.26 7.66 12.92
C ARG A 29 -9.32 6.22 12.43
N VAL A 30 -9.49 6.04 11.12
CA VAL A 30 -9.52 4.72 10.48
C VAL A 30 -8.16 4.05 10.64
N ASP A 31 -7.07 4.74 10.30
CA ASP A 31 -5.70 4.22 10.39
C ASP A 31 -5.40 3.70 11.80
N ALA A 32 -5.70 4.51 12.83
CA ALA A 32 -5.51 4.11 14.22
C ALA A 32 -6.35 2.90 14.64
N ALA A 33 -7.55 2.73 14.07
CA ALA A 33 -8.43 1.60 14.38
C ALA A 33 -7.97 0.30 13.70
N ILE A 34 -7.36 0.37 12.52
CA ILE A 34 -7.01 -0.80 11.71
C ILE A 34 -5.53 -1.20 11.79
N GLU A 35 -4.64 -0.38 12.34
CA GLU A 35 -3.19 -0.61 12.30
C GLU A 35 -2.77 -1.99 12.86
N ASN A 36 -3.42 -2.44 13.94
CA ASN A 36 -3.13 -3.74 14.56
C ASN A 36 -3.85 -4.93 13.89
N SER A 37 -4.64 -4.68 12.84
CA SER A 37 -5.40 -5.71 12.12
C SER A 37 -4.76 -6.11 10.80
N PHE A 38 -3.70 -5.41 10.37
CA PHE A 38 -2.99 -5.75 9.14
C PHE A 38 -2.12 -6.99 9.30
N GLU A 39 -2.05 -7.80 8.26
CA GLU A 39 -1.06 -8.86 8.14
C GLU A 39 0.36 -8.27 8.01
N ASP A 40 1.36 -9.01 8.48
CA ASP A 40 2.76 -8.56 8.47
C ASP A 40 3.36 -8.42 7.07
N ASN A 41 2.75 -9.03 6.06
CA ASN A 41 3.14 -8.94 4.65
C ASN A 41 2.38 -7.81 3.90
N GLN A 42 1.55 -7.02 4.58
CA GLN A 42 0.90 -5.86 3.98
C GLN A 42 1.78 -4.62 4.14
N TYR A 43 2.16 -4.04 3.00
CA TYR A 43 3.13 -2.94 2.91
C TYR A 43 2.56 -1.64 2.34
N ASP A 44 1.45 -1.70 1.60
CA ASP A 44 0.85 -0.53 0.99
C ASP A 44 0.10 0.31 2.02
N PHE A 45 0.16 1.63 1.87
CA PHE A 45 -0.57 2.63 2.65
C PHE A 45 -0.43 2.50 4.18
N ARG A 46 0.74 2.04 4.65
CA ARG A 46 1.05 1.93 6.08
C ARG A 46 2.22 2.80 6.47
N GLU A 47 2.13 3.40 7.64
CA GLU A 47 3.24 4.20 8.16
C GLU A 47 4.47 3.32 8.40
N GLY A 48 5.65 3.78 7.95
CA GLY A 48 6.91 3.05 8.12
C GLY A 48 7.07 1.78 7.27
N ARG A 49 6.07 1.41 6.45
CA ARG A 49 6.15 0.30 5.50
C ARG A 49 6.00 0.82 4.07
N SER A 50 6.87 0.35 3.20
CA SER A 50 6.91 0.74 1.79
C SER A 50 7.10 -0.48 0.89
N MET A 51 6.91 -0.29 -0.42
CA MET A 51 7.22 -1.31 -1.43
C MET A 51 8.67 -1.80 -1.34
N ILE A 52 9.62 -0.94 -0.94
CA ILE A 52 11.02 -1.33 -0.74
C ILE A 52 11.15 -2.35 0.39
N ASN A 53 10.37 -2.20 1.47
CA ASN A 53 10.35 -3.19 2.56
C ASN A 53 9.84 -4.54 2.07
N ALA A 54 8.82 -4.57 1.19
CA ALA A 54 8.32 -5.79 0.59
C ALA A 54 9.39 -6.49 -0.28
N ILE A 55 10.09 -5.72 -1.13
CA ILE A 55 11.17 -6.25 -1.96
C ILE A 55 12.29 -6.83 -1.08
N ASN A 56 12.69 -6.10 -0.04
CA ASN A 56 13.75 -6.55 0.88
C ASN A 56 13.34 -7.82 1.64
N GLN A 57 12.07 -7.94 2.04
CA GLN A 57 11.55 -9.17 2.66
C GLN A 57 11.66 -10.37 1.71
N MET A 58 11.45 -10.17 0.41
CA MET A 58 11.54 -11.25 -0.59
C MET A 58 12.99 -11.61 -0.95
N VAL A 59 13.86 -10.60 -1.09
CA VAL A 59 15.21 -10.78 -1.65
C VAL A 59 16.22 -11.26 -0.61
N ASN A 60 16.16 -10.76 0.63
CA ASN A 60 17.15 -11.09 1.65
C ASN A 60 17.17 -12.59 2.02
N PRO A 61 16.02 -13.26 2.27
CA PRO A 61 16.01 -14.69 2.57
C PRO A 61 16.48 -15.54 1.39
N SER A 62 16.12 -15.13 0.17
CA SER A 62 16.55 -15.78 -1.07
C SER A 62 18.08 -15.77 -1.19
N ASN A 63 18.72 -14.61 -1.00
CA ASN A 63 20.18 -14.48 -1.03
C ASN A 63 20.89 -15.37 0.00
N VAL A 64 20.33 -15.48 1.21
CA VAL A 64 20.86 -16.35 2.26
C VAL A 64 20.72 -17.83 1.87
N ALA A 65 19.57 -18.24 1.33
CA ALA A 65 19.36 -19.62 0.89
C ALA A 65 20.31 -20.02 -0.26
N ILE A 66 20.56 -19.12 -1.20
CA ILE A 66 21.49 -19.36 -2.31
C ILE A 66 22.93 -19.49 -1.79
N ALA A 67 23.34 -18.66 -0.81
CA ALA A 67 24.66 -18.71 -0.21
C ALA A 67 24.90 -19.95 0.67
N GLY A 68 23.87 -20.47 1.33
CA GLY A 68 23.95 -21.69 2.16
C GLY A 68 23.88 -23.01 1.38
N THR A 69 23.67 -22.95 0.06
CA THR A 69 23.63 -24.14 -0.82
C THR A 69 24.97 -24.37 -1.54
N GLN A 70 26.03 -23.63 -1.20
CA GLN A 70 27.41 -23.88 -1.66
C GLN A 70 28.26 -24.60 -0.61
#